data_AF-A0A284S7J5-F1
#
_entry.id   AF-A0A284S7J5-F1
#
_cell.length_a   1.000
_cell.length_b   1.000
_cell.length_c   1.000
_cell.angle_alpha   90.00
_cell.angle_beta   90.00
_cell.angle_gamma   90.00
#
_symmetry.space_group_name_H-M   'P 1'
#
loop_
_entity.id
_entity.type
_entity.pdbx_description
1 polymer ?
#
loop_
_entity_poly.entity_id
_entity_poly.type
_entity_poly.pdbx_seq_one_letter_code
_entity_poly.pdbx_strand_id
1 'polypeptide(L)'
;MTHASLQRLSFDMTWVNLRRRTNIPATIDYITLPALRKFEVLANEPRPYILSCPFQAIEYTRLIGLFHRSQCSLTVLTISVPMSVEAFLIHVLSQSPALRRLDVFVNASIARDAFKALALDQGKVPCLEQLYITDTPIRMENSGLLEDAGGFHTMILSRLGGDSRLDTLHLSLMTHWSHQPLALPVPQDSPFCDLFRIKDEGMDVQFFLDMKDCLVDEEARASFFGSS
;
A
#
# COMPACT_ATOMS: atom_id res chain seq x y z
N MET A 1 29.84 -19.48 -9.62
CA MET A 1 28.48 -19.85 -10.10
C MET A 1 27.58 -18.64 -9.92
N THR A 2 27.33 -17.91 -11.00
CA THR A 2 26.40 -16.78 -11.09
C THR A 2 24.97 -17.32 -11.02
N HIS A 3 24.41 -17.37 -9.82
CA HIS A 3 23.07 -17.91 -9.61
C HIS A 3 22.01 -17.00 -10.25
N ALA A 4 21.18 -17.66 -11.07
CA ALA A 4 19.90 -17.28 -11.68
C ALA A 4 19.39 -15.83 -11.53
N SER A 5 19.04 -15.30 -12.70
CA SER A 5 18.27 -14.11 -13.07
C SER A 5 16.87 -13.98 -12.43
N LEU A 6 16.68 -14.38 -11.17
CA LEU A 6 15.40 -14.25 -10.49
C LEU A 6 15.10 -12.77 -10.24
N GLN A 7 14.22 -12.20 -11.07
CA GLN A 7 13.83 -10.79 -11.01
C GLN A 7 12.54 -10.56 -10.22
N ARG A 8 11.78 -11.61 -9.92
CA ARG A 8 10.52 -11.55 -9.19
C ARG A 8 10.48 -12.61 -8.10
N LEU A 9 10.09 -12.21 -6.90
CA LEU A 9 9.77 -13.09 -5.79
C LEU A 9 8.41 -12.69 -5.23
N SER A 10 7.54 -13.68 -5.04
CA SER A 10 6.21 -13.48 -4.47
C SER A 10 6.00 -14.45 -3.32
N PHE A 11 5.52 -13.95 -2.19
CA PHE A 11 5.02 -14.75 -1.08
C PHE A 11 3.50 -14.71 -1.09
N ASP A 12 2.91 -15.85 -1.39
CA ASP A 12 1.46 -16.04 -1.34
C ASP A 12 1.06 -16.57 0.04
N MET A 13 0.34 -15.74 0.78
CA MET A 13 -0.20 -16.09 2.08
C MET A 13 -1.52 -16.83 1.93
N THR A 14 -1.44 -18.17 1.85
CA THR A 14 -2.60 -19.04 1.93
C THR A 14 -2.86 -19.46 3.38
N TRP A 15 -4.00 -19.06 3.96
CA TRP A 15 -4.34 -19.48 5.32
C TRP A 15 -4.91 -20.90 5.36
N VAL A 16 -4.09 -21.88 5.77
CA VAL A 16 -4.52 -23.27 6.03
C VAL A 16 -4.64 -23.48 7.55
N ASN A 17 -5.87 -23.46 8.07
CA ASN A 17 -6.30 -23.88 9.41
C ASN A 17 -5.35 -23.60 10.63
N LEU A 18 -5.77 -22.65 11.48
CA LEU A 18 -5.15 -22.22 12.76
C LEU A 18 -4.67 -23.33 13.72
N ARG A 19 -5.18 -24.56 13.61
CA ARG A 19 -4.85 -25.67 14.53
C ARG A 19 -3.48 -26.28 14.30
N ARG A 20 -2.80 -25.94 13.20
CA ARG A 20 -1.41 -26.33 12.94
C ARG A 20 -0.68 -25.14 12.32
N ARG A 21 -0.30 -24.16 13.15
CA ARG A 21 0.86 -23.31 12.81
C ARG A 21 2.10 -24.20 12.78
N THR A 22 2.28 -24.94 11.70
CA THR A 22 3.64 -25.26 11.29
C THR A 22 4.16 -23.95 10.74
N ASN A 23 4.82 -23.16 11.60
CA ASN A 23 5.79 -22.20 11.12
C ASN A 23 6.74 -23.01 10.25
N ILE A 24 6.52 -23.01 8.94
CA ILE A 24 7.58 -23.38 8.02
C ILE A 24 8.39 -22.09 8.00
N PRO A 25 9.49 -21.97 8.75
CA PRO A 25 10.38 -20.85 8.52
C PRO A 25 10.76 -20.95 7.06
N ALA A 26 10.26 -20.03 6.23
CA ALA A 26 10.88 -19.80 4.96
C ALA A 26 12.32 -19.44 5.32
N THR A 27 13.25 -20.37 5.12
CA THR A 27 14.67 -20.22 5.42
C THR A 27 15.29 -19.30 4.38
N ILE A 28 14.79 -18.07 4.31
CA ILE A 28 15.33 -17.03 3.44
C ILE A 28 16.62 -16.45 4.02
N ASP A 29 16.99 -16.84 5.25
CA ASP A 29 18.18 -16.44 6.00
C ASP A 29 19.50 -16.54 5.22
N TYR A 30 19.56 -17.47 4.25
CA TYR A 30 20.75 -17.73 3.44
C TYR A 30 20.57 -17.42 1.94
N ILE A 31 19.40 -16.89 1.55
CA ILE A 31 19.10 -16.56 0.17
C ILE A 31 19.55 -15.12 -0.13
N THR A 32 20.15 -14.95 -1.31
CA THR A 32 20.57 -13.67 -1.89
C THR A 32 20.08 -13.60 -3.33
N LEU A 33 19.39 -12.52 -3.70
CA LEU A 33 18.74 -12.33 -4.99
C LEU A 33 19.19 -11.01 -5.65
N PRO A 34 20.41 -10.93 -6.17
CA PRO A 34 21.01 -9.67 -6.62
C PRO A 34 20.30 -9.04 -7.84
N ALA A 35 19.51 -9.83 -8.58
CA ALA A 35 18.73 -9.37 -9.72
C ALA A 35 17.26 -9.05 -9.38
N LEU A 36 16.86 -9.12 -8.10
CA LEU A 36 15.47 -8.94 -7.70
C LEU A 36 15.01 -7.50 -7.97
N ARG A 37 14.00 -7.38 -8.84
CA ARG A 37 13.38 -6.10 -9.24
C ARG A 37 11.94 -5.96 -8.77
N LYS A 38 11.26 -7.08 -8.53
CA LYS A 38 9.85 -7.13 -8.13
C LYS A 38 9.71 -8.02 -6.90
N PHE A 39 9.09 -7.49 -5.86
CA PHE A 39 8.79 -8.24 -4.66
C PHE A 39 7.33 -8.07 -4.28
N GLU A 40 6.68 -9.18 -3.92
CA GLU A 40 5.25 -9.20 -3.67
C GLU A 40 4.96 -10.02 -2.40
N VAL A 41 4.11 -9.49 -1.54
CA VAL A 41 3.47 -10.24 -0.46
C VAL A 41 1.98 -10.16 -0.72
N LEU A 42 1.42 -11.30 -1.13
CA LEU A 42 0.06 -11.42 -1.63
C LEU A 42 -0.79 -12.20 -0.65
N ALA A 43 -2.08 -11.87 -0.59
CA ALA A 43 -3.11 -12.66 0.05
C ALA A 43 -4.21 -12.97 -0.97
N ASN A 44 -4.38 -14.25 -1.32
CA ASN A 44 -5.32 -14.69 -2.36
C ASN A 44 -6.80 -14.32 -2.09
N GLU A 45 -7.16 -14.04 -0.84
CA GLU A 45 -8.43 -13.39 -0.50
C GLU A 45 -8.18 -12.51 0.75
N PRO A 46 -8.59 -11.23 0.77
CA PRO A 46 -8.58 -10.39 1.96
C PRO A 46 -9.66 -10.87 2.93
N ARG A 47 -9.48 -12.06 3.50
CA ARG A 47 -10.32 -12.53 4.59
C ARG A 47 -9.99 -11.66 5.80
N PRO A 48 -10.99 -11.17 6.56
CA PRO A 48 -10.76 -10.34 7.74
C PRO A 48 -9.67 -10.92 8.66
N TYR A 49 -9.64 -12.25 8.80
CA TYR A 49 -8.68 -12.97 9.63
C TYR A 49 -7.21 -12.93 9.15
N ILE A 50 -6.97 -12.81 7.84
CA ILE A 50 -5.62 -12.65 7.28
C ILE A 50 -5.12 -11.24 7.56
N LEU A 51 -6.01 -10.25 7.44
CA LEU A 51 -5.73 -8.85 7.74
C LEU A 51 -5.51 -8.61 9.25
N SER A 52 -6.12 -9.43 10.12
CA SER A 52 -5.98 -9.30 11.58
C SER A 52 -4.76 -10.00 12.19
N CYS A 53 -3.95 -10.73 11.41
CA CYS A 53 -2.81 -11.48 11.95
C CYS A 53 -1.49 -10.80 11.58
N PRO A 54 -0.83 -10.09 12.52
CA PRO A 54 0.43 -9.45 12.23
C PRO A 54 1.53 -10.49 12.02
N PHE A 55 2.47 -10.17 11.13
CA PHE A 55 3.75 -10.85 11.08
C PHE A 55 4.46 -10.74 12.43
N GLN A 56 5.16 -11.80 12.81
CA GLN A 56 6.05 -11.82 13.95
C GLN A 56 7.30 -10.98 13.67
N ALA A 57 7.89 -10.40 14.71
CA ALA A 57 9.12 -9.60 14.60
C ALA A 57 10.24 -10.33 13.84
N ILE A 58 10.38 -11.65 14.04
CA ILE A 58 11.37 -12.45 13.34
C ILE A 58 11.13 -12.51 11.83
N GLU A 59 9.88 -12.46 11.36
CA GLU A 59 9.55 -12.51 9.95
C GLU A 59 9.96 -11.20 9.26
N TYR A 60 9.72 -10.05 9.89
CA TYR A 60 10.21 -8.76 9.40
C TYR A 60 11.74 -8.73 9.30
N THR A 61 12.44 -9.19 10.34
CA THR A 61 13.91 -9.28 10.35
C THR A 61 14.43 -10.13 9.18
N ARG A 62 13.77 -11.26 8.90
CA ARG A 62 14.14 -12.16 7.80
C ARG A 62 13.96 -11.51 6.43
N LEU A 63 12.83 -10.83 6.22
CA LEU A 63 12.56 -10.13 4.97
C LEU A 63 13.53 -8.94 4.76
N ILE A 64 13.78 -8.14 5.80
CA ILE A 64 14.77 -7.07 5.75
C ILE A 64 16.17 -7.63 5.46
N GLY A 65 16.54 -8.74 6.11
CA GLY A 65 17.80 -9.41 5.85
C GLY A 65 17.94 -9.88 4.40
N LEU A 66 16.85 -10.35 3.77
CA LEU A 66 16.83 -10.70 2.36
C LEU A 66 17.13 -9.48 1.48
N PHE A 67 16.47 -8.34 1.71
CA PHE A 67 16.71 -7.11 0.94
C PHE A 67 18.15 -6.62 1.08
N HIS A 68 18.66 -6.60 2.31
CA HIS A 68 20.02 -6.15 2.61
C HIS A 68 21.07 -7.00 1.90
N ARG A 69 20.98 -8.34 2.02
CA ARG A 69 21.92 -9.26 1.35
C ARG A 69 21.85 -9.17 -0.16
N SER A 70 20.66 -8.93 -0.68
CA SER A 70 20.41 -8.91 -2.11
C SER A 70 20.81 -7.59 -2.77
N GLN A 71 21.20 -6.55 -2.01
CA GLN A 71 21.57 -5.23 -2.53
C GLN A 71 20.56 -4.74 -3.60
N CYS A 72 19.27 -5.05 -3.38
CA CYS A 72 18.27 -5.03 -4.43
C CYS A 72 18.06 -3.63 -5.01
N SER A 73 18.02 -3.55 -6.34
CA SER A 73 17.42 -2.41 -7.04
C SER A 73 15.94 -2.71 -7.30
N LEU A 74 15.16 -2.80 -6.21
CA LEU A 74 13.72 -3.00 -6.34
C LEU A 74 13.11 -1.84 -7.12
N THR A 75 12.29 -2.19 -8.11
CA THR A 75 11.53 -1.25 -8.94
C THR A 75 10.03 -1.35 -8.69
N VAL A 76 9.56 -2.52 -8.24
CA VAL A 76 8.15 -2.78 -7.90
C VAL A 76 8.08 -3.50 -6.56
N LEU A 77 7.23 -2.98 -5.67
CA LEU A 77 6.91 -3.58 -4.39
C LEU A 77 5.39 -3.66 -4.26
N THR A 78 4.86 -4.84 -3.95
CA THR A 78 3.45 -5.06 -3.66
C THR A 78 3.29 -5.68 -2.28
N ILE A 79 2.48 -5.06 -1.43
CA ILE A 79 2.16 -5.53 -0.09
C ILE A 79 0.64 -5.49 0.06
N SER A 80 -0.03 -6.61 -0.20
CA SER A 80 -1.49 -6.70 -0.17
C SER A 80 -2.04 -7.09 1.22
N VAL A 81 -1.23 -6.97 2.26
CA VAL A 81 -1.54 -7.32 3.65
C VAL A 81 -1.03 -6.23 4.58
N PRO A 82 -1.67 -5.98 5.73
CA PRO A 82 -1.19 -4.97 6.66
C PRO A 82 0.18 -5.38 7.21
N MET A 83 1.17 -4.51 7.02
CA MET A 83 2.53 -4.68 7.53
C MET A 83 2.92 -3.47 8.37
N SER A 84 3.75 -3.71 9.39
CA SER A 84 4.29 -2.64 10.22
C SER A 84 5.09 -1.65 9.37
N VAL A 85 4.71 -0.37 9.43
CA VAL A 85 5.41 0.69 8.70
C VAL A 85 6.81 0.87 9.28
N GLU A 86 6.92 0.96 10.60
CA GLU A 86 8.17 1.14 11.32
C GLU A 86 9.09 -0.07 11.20
N ALA A 87 8.58 -1.27 11.51
CA ALA A 87 9.41 -2.47 11.57
C ALA A 87 9.73 -3.06 10.18
N PHE A 88 9.09 -2.59 9.10
CA PHE A 88 9.28 -3.14 7.75
C PHE A 88 9.35 -2.09 6.65
N LEU A 89 8.25 -1.37 6.39
CA LEU A 89 8.12 -0.55 5.19
C LEU A 89 9.26 0.48 5.08
N ILE A 90 9.53 1.25 6.12
CA ILE A 90 10.59 2.27 6.14
C ILE A 90 11.95 1.67 5.79
N HIS A 91 12.26 0.48 6.30
CA HIS A 91 13.52 -0.20 6.03
C HIS A 91 13.65 -0.64 4.57
N VAL A 92 12.58 -1.17 3.98
CA VAL A 92 12.57 -1.61 2.58
C VAL A 92 12.64 -0.41 1.64
N LEU A 93 11.87 0.64 1.90
CA LEU A 93 11.87 1.88 1.11
C LEU A 93 13.26 2.52 1.11
N SER A 94 13.89 2.65 2.29
CA SER A 94 15.24 3.22 2.42
C SER A 94 16.31 2.43 1.63
N GLN A 95 16.12 1.13 1.46
CA GLN A 95 17.04 0.26 0.71
C GLN A 95 16.72 0.18 -0.79
N SER A 96 15.60 0.77 -1.23
CA SER A 96 15.08 0.65 -2.58
C SER A 96 14.92 2.03 -3.25
N PRO A 97 15.99 2.82 -3.42
CA PRO A 97 15.88 4.17 -3.99
C PRO A 97 15.40 4.18 -5.45
N ALA A 98 15.52 3.06 -6.16
CA ALA A 98 15.05 2.88 -7.54
C ALA A 98 13.57 2.43 -7.64
N LEU A 99 12.85 2.40 -6.51
CA LEU A 99 11.46 1.96 -6.49
C LEU A 99 10.59 2.95 -7.29
N ARG A 100 9.91 2.43 -8.31
CA ARG A 100 9.05 3.21 -9.21
C ARG A 100 7.57 2.94 -9.00
N ARG A 101 7.22 1.72 -8.60
CA ARG A 101 5.84 1.32 -8.30
C ARG A 101 5.75 0.75 -6.89
N LEU A 102 4.81 1.27 -6.12
CA LEU A 102 4.41 0.74 -4.83
C LEU A 102 2.92 0.43 -4.84
N ASP A 103 2.57 -0.79 -4.48
CA ASP A 103 1.22 -1.20 -4.14
C ASP A 103 1.21 -1.57 -2.66
N VAL A 104 0.40 -0.85 -1.89
CA VAL A 104 0.38 -0.95 -0.43
C VAL A 104 -1.06 -1.06 0.07
N PHE A 105 -1.26 -2.07 0.92
CA PHE A 105 -2.43 -2.19 1.75
C PHE A 105 -2.32 -1.25 2.95
N VAL A 106 -3.37 -0.48 3.22
CA VAL A 106 -3.50 0.34 4.42
C VAL A 106 -4.80 0.01 5.16
N ASN A 107 -4.80 0.26 6.47
CA ASN A 107 -5.99 0.29 7.30
C ASN A 107 -5.84 1.43 8.32
N ALA A 108 -6.84 1.66 9.16
CA ALA A 108 -6.81 2.68 10.22
C ALA A 108 -5.54 2.63 11.07
N SER A 109 -5.05 1.42 11.39
CA SER A 109 -3.89 1.27 12.29
C SER A 109 -2.54 1.69 11.70
N ILE A 110 -2.36 1.63 10.37
CA ILE A 110 -1.07 1.92 9.73
C ILE A 110 -1.10 3.11 8.76
N ALA A 111 -2.27 3.60 8.38
CA ALA A 111 -2.42 4.60 7.33
C ALA A 111 -1.61 5.87 7.60
N ARG A 112 -1.72 6.44 8.81
CA ARG A 112 -0.97 7.65 9.19
C ARG A 112 0.53 7.49 9.02
N ASP A 113 1.08 6.42 9.57
CA ASP A 113 2.53 6.17 9.49
C ASP A 113 2.95 5.87 8.05
N ALA A 114 2.12 5.17 7.28
CA ALA A 114 2.38 4.87 5.88
C ALA A 114 2.40 6.15 5.03
N PHE A 115 1.40 7.03 5.16
CA PHE A 115 1.34 8.29 4.44
C PHE A 115 2.51 9.19 4.79
N LYS A 116 2.87 9.26 6.08
CA LYS A 116 4.07 9.97 6.52
C LYS A 116 5.33 9.38 5.88
N ALA A 117 5.52 8.06 5.90
CA ALA A 117 6.70 7.42 5.31
C ALA A 117 6.79 7.59 3.78
N LEU A 118 5.64 7.78 3.11
CA LEU A 118 5.56 7.98 1.67
C LEU A 118 5.66 9.45 1.24
N ALA A 119 5.46 10.41 2.14
CA ALA A 119 5.66 11.81 1.83
C ALA A 119 7.14 12.09 1.46
N LEU A 120 7.36 13.01 0.50
CA LEU A 120 8.72 13.27 -0.02
C LEU A 120 9.68 13.86 1.01
N ASP A 121 9.15 14.55 2.01
CA ASP A 121 9.91 15.13 3.13
C ASP A 121 10.74 14.09 3.89
N GLN A 122 10.31 12.82 3.87
CA GLN A 122 11.04 11.71 4.49
C GLN A 122 12.18 11.15 3.62
N GLY A 123 12.23 11.51 2.33
CA GLY A 123 13.31 11.13 1.40
C GLY A 123 13.45 9.63 1.12
N LYS A 124 12.44 8.81 1.46
CA LYS A 124 12.55 7.34 1.42
C LYS A 124 12.29 6.69 0.06
N VAL A 125 11.67 7.42 -0.87
CA VAL A 125 11.24 6.92 -2.18
C VAL A 125 11.20 8.08 -3.19
N PRO A 126 12.37 8.55 -3.66
CA PRO A 126 12.45 9.71 -4.54
C PRO A 126 11.92 9.40 -5.94
N CYS A 127 12.12 8.18 -6.46
CA CYS A 127 11.75 7.82 -7.84
C CYS A 127 10.37 7.16 -7.98
N LEU A 128 9.49 7.31 -6.99
CA LEU A 128 8.18 6.67 -7.00
C LEU A 128 7.25 7.40 -7.97
N GLU A 129 7.01 6.76 -9.12
CA GLU A 129 6.15 7.24 -10.21
C GLU A 129 4.70 6.77 -10.04
N GLN A 130 4.48 5.61 -9.42
CA GLN A 130 3.17 4.96 -9.36
C GLN A 130 2.85 4.44 -7.96
N LEU A 131 1.73 4.88 -7.41
CA LEU A 131 1.28 4.51 -6.07
C LEU A 131 -0.14 3.95 -6.13
N TYR A 132 -0.29 2.71 -5.65
CA TYR A 132 -1.54 2.00 -5.51
C TYR A 132 -1.80 1.82 -4.02
N ILE A 133 -2.91 2.36 -3.52
CA ILE A 133 -3.32 2.23 -2.13
C ILE A 133 -4.63 1.45 -2.12
N THR A 134 -4.59 0.28 -1.48
CA THR A 134 -5.79 -0.51 -1.21
C THR A 134 -6.13 -0.35 0.26
N ASP A 135 -7.34 0.13 0.55
CA ASP A 135 -7.90 0.24 1.88
C ASP A 135 -9.11 -0.68 1.98
N THR A 136 -9.01 -1.69 2.82
CA THR A 136 -10.13 -2.55 3.18
C THR A 136 -10.26 -2.54 4.69
N PRO A 137 -11.33 -1.94 5.25
CA PRO A 137 -11.60 -1.97 6.66
C PRO A 137 -11.64 -3.42 7.15
N ILE A 138 -10.84 -3.69 8.17
CA ILE A 138 -10.94 -4.92 8.95
C ILE A 138 -12.20 -4.78 9.84
N ARG A 139 -12.85 -5.87 10.21
CA ARG A 139 -14.08 -5.83 11.03
C ARG A 139 -13.93 -4.86 12.23
N MET A 140 -14.81 -3.88 12.30
CA MET A 140 -14.87 -2.82 13.33
C MET A 140 -13.78 -1.74 13.26
N GLU A 141 -12.93 -1.73 12.23
CA GLU A 141 -12.00 -0.64 11.96
C GLU A 141 -12.60 0.33 10.93
N ASN A 142 -12.21 1.59 11.00
CA ASN A 142 -12.51 2.57 9.96
C ASN A 142 -11.56 2.38 8.76
N SER A 143 -11.90 3.03 7.66
CA SER A 143 -10.97 3.24 6.55
C SER A 143 -9.79 4.11 7.01
N GLY A 144 -8.57 3.66 6.74
CA GLY A 144 -7.37 4.43 7.03
C GLY A 144 -7.22 5.65 6.13
N LEU A 145 -7.66 5.56 4.87
CA LEU A 145 -7.73 6.70 3.94
C LEU A 145 -8.64 7.80 4.49
N LEU A 146 -9.83 7.45 5.00
CA LEU A 146 -10.74 8.43 5.56
C LEU A 146 -10.30 8.94 6.93
N GLU A 147 -9.78 8.07 7.79
CA GLU A 147 -9.37 8.43 9.15
C GLU A 147 -8.17 9.39 9.18
N ASP A 148 -7.22 9.23 8.24
CA ASP A 148 -6.06 10.11 8.12
C ASP A 148 -6.04 10.88 6.79
N ALA A 149 -7.21 11.36 6.35
CA ALA A 149 -7.38 12.10 5.08
C ALA A 149 -6.40 13.28 4.92
N GLY A 150 -6.08 13.97 6.02
CA GLY A 150 -5.10 15.08 6.02
C GLY A 150 -3.65 14.63 5.79
N GLY A 151 -3.24 13.50 6.37
CA GLY A 151 -1.92 12.92 6.13
C GLY A 151 -1.79 12.36 4.71
N PHE A 152 -2.84 11.70 4.23
CA PHE A 152 -2.98 11.28 2.84
C PHE A 152 -2.81 12.45 1.87
N HIS A 153 -3.54 13.54 2.10
CA HIS A 153 -3.47 14.73 1.26
C HIS A 153 -2.08 15.36 1.25
N THR A 154 -1.48 15.52 2.43
CA THR A 154 -0.12 16.05 2.57
C THR A 154 0.89 15.21 1.79
N MET A 155 0.75 13.89 1.85
CA MET A 155 1.60 12.96 1.09
C MET A 155 1.46 13.18 -0.42
N ILE A 156 0.24 13.30 -0.95
CA ILE A 156 0.02 13.54 -2.38
C ILE A 156 0.55 14.92 -2.80
N LEU A 157 0.21 15.97 -2.06
CA LEU A 157 0.66 17.33 -2.36
C LEU A 157 2.18 17.41 -2.41
N SER A 158 2.88 16.70 -1.53
CA SER A 158 4.34 16.63 -1.55
C SER A 158 4.89 16.06 -2.87
N ARG A 159 4.09 15.29 -3.61
CA ARG A 159 4.46 14.56 -4.85
C ARG A 159 3.84 15.11 -6.13
N LEU A 160 3.21 16.29 -6.10
CA LEU A 160 2.60 16.86 -7.32
C LEU A 160 3.62 17.47 -8.30
N GLY A 161 4.79 17.88 -7.81
CA GLY A 161 5.77 18.62 -8.62
C GLY A 161 7.21 18.16 -8.44
N GLY A 162 8.08 18.61 -9.34
CA GLY A 162 9.51 18.31 -9.35
C GLY A 162 9.87 16.95 -9.95
N ASP A 163 11.16 16.57 -9.83
CA ASP A 163 11.73 15.36 -10.44
C ASP A 163 11.25 14.05 -9.76
N SER A 164 10.65 14.17 -8.58
CA SER A 164 10.17 13.06 -7.75
C SER A 164 8.64 12.97 -7.72
N ARG A 165 7.99 13.55 -8.73
CA ARG A 165 6.52 13.61 -8.82
C ARG A 165 5.93 12.22 -9.03
N LEU A 166 4.70 12.06 -8.56
CA LEU A 166 3.88 10.89 -8.85
C LEU A 166 3.18 11.10 -10.20
N ASP A 167 3.24 10.12 -11.09
CA ASP A 167 2.52 10.15 -12.38
C ASP A 167 1.16 9.43 -12.27
N THR A 168 1.07 8.39 -11.44
CA THR A 168 -0.16 7.60 -11.26
C THR A 168 -0.50 7.42 -9.78
N LEU A 169 -1.74 7.76 -9.42
CA LEU A 169 -2.34 7.48 -8.13
C LEU A 169 -3.59 6.62 -8.32
N HIS A 170 -3.55 5.41 -7.76
CA HIS A 170 -4.70 4.52 -7.72
C HIS A 170 -5.14 4.30 -6.29
N LEU A 171 -6.40 4.60 -6.00
CA LEU A 171 -7.01 4.42 -4.69
C LEU A 171 -8.13 3.41 -4.82
N SER A 172 -8.16 2.41 -3.94
CA SER A 172 -9.24 1.45 -3.87
C SER A 172 -9.72 1.34 -2.44
N LEU A 173 -10.91 1.88 -2.16
CA LEU A 173 -11.61 1.75 -0.91
C LEU A 173 -12.70 0.68 -1.02
N MET A 174 -12.55 -0.42 -0.29
CA MET A 174 -13.56 -1.47 -0.21
C MET A 174 -14.34 -1.32 1.08
N THR A 175 -15.66 -1.29 1.03
CA THR A 175 -16.55 -1.08 2.18
C THR A 175 -17.30 -2.34 2.60
N HIS A 176 -17.26 -3.38 1.76
CA HIS A 176 -18.03 -4.64 1.86
C HIS A 176 -17.92 -5.43 3.18
N TRP A 177 -17.10 -4.99 4.13
CA TRP A 177 -16.85 -5.64 5.42
C TRP A 177 -17.02 -4.71 6.63
N SER A 178 -17.36 -3.43 6.44
CA SER A 178 -17.59 -2.51 7.54
C SER A 178 -19.00 -2.70 8.13
N HIS A 179 -19.08 -2.94 9.44
CA HIS A 179 -20.35 -2.92 10.17
C HIS A 179 -20.73 -1.51 10.64
N GLN A 180 -19.78 -0.58 10.64
CA GLN A 180 -20.03 0.83 10.84
C GLN A 180 -20.17 1.51 9.47
N PRO A 181 -21.23 2.31 9.27
CA PRO A 181 -21.40 3.04 8.02
C PRO A 181 -20.28 4.06 7.89
N LEU A 182 -19.62 4.05 6.73
CA LEU A 182 -18.79 5.17 6.32
C LEU A 182 -19.67 6.42 6.29
N ALA A 183 -19.19 7.51 6.88
CA ALA A 183 -19.91 8.78 6.86
C ALA A 183 -19.85 9.34 5.43
N LEU A 184 -20.82 8.92 4.61
CA LEU A 184 -21.00 9.33 3.23
C LEU A 184 -22.24 10.22 3.10
N PRO A 185 -22.22 11.23 2.21
CA PRO A 185 -21.06 11.65 1.42
C PRO A 185 -19.95 12.27 2.29
N VAL A 186 -18.71 12.25 1.79
CA VAL A 186 -17.60 12.95 2.45
C VAL A 186 -17.87 14.47 2.45
N PRO A 187 -17.43 15.20 3.48
CA PRO A 187 -17.58 16.65 3.52
C PRO A 187 -16.95 17.36 2.30
N GLN A 188 -17.50 18.51 1.90
CA GLN A 188 -17.00 19.27 0.73
C GLN A 188 -15.59 19.86 0.95
N ASP A 189 -15.21 20.10 2.20
CA ASP A 189 -13.87 20.49 2.62
C ASP A 189 -12.91 19.29 2.76
N SER A 190 -13.38 18.08 2.42
CA SER A 190 -12.56 16.88 2.45
C SER A 190 -11.45 16.94 1.41
N PRO A 191 -10.22 16.53 1.75
CA PRO A 191 -9.12 16.48 0.79
C PRO A 191 -9.35 15.57 -0.41
N PHE A 192 -10.31 14.64 -0.34
CA PHE A 192 -10.67 13.81 -1.50
C PHE A 192 -11.28 14.62 -2.64
N CYS A 193 -11.89 15.77 -2.37
CA CYS A 193 -12.40 16.66 -3.42
C CYS A 193 -11.28 17.24 -4.31
N ASP A 194 -10.06 17.35 -3.77
CA ASP A 194 -8.90 17.81 -4.54
C ASP A 194 -8.42 16.78 -5.58
N LEU A 195 -8.87 15.52 -5.52
CA LEU A 195 -8.49 14.49 -6.50
C LEU A 195 -8.91 14.86 -7.93
N PHE A 196 -10.04 15.55 -8.11
CA PHE A 196 -10.45 16.07 -9.42
C PHE A 196 -9.46 17.12 -9.93
N ARG A 197 -9.09 18.08 -9.08
CA ARG A 197 -8.09 19.10 -9.41
C ARG A 197 -6.74 18.47 -9.73
N ILE A 198 -6.28 17.52 -8.92
CA ILE A 198 -5.01 16.81 -9.11
C ILE A 198 -5.00 16.03 -10.43
N LYS A 199 -6.13 15.43 -10.80
CA LYS A 199 -6.31 14.79 -12.10
C LYS A 199 -6.20 15.79 -13.25
N ASP A 200 -6.85 16.95 -13.13
CA ASP A 200 -6.80 18.02 -14.12
C ASP A 200 -5.40 18.64 -14.26
N GLU A 201 -4.61 18.63 -13.18
CA GLU A 201 -3.20 19.07 -13.16
C GLU A 201 -2.23 18.07 -13.85
N GLY A 202 -2.74 16.92 -14.31
CA GLY A 202 -2.03 16.00 -15.20
C GLY A 202 -1.55 14.70 -14.53
N MET A 203 -1.88 14.45 -13.27
CA MET A 203 -1.68 13.14 -12.64
C MET A 203 -2.79 12.18 -13.10
N ASP A 204 -2.43 10.93 -13.43
CA ASP A 204 -3.44 9.89 -13.67
C ASP A 204 -4.01 9.42 -12.32
N VAL A 205 -5.20 9.89 -11.98
CA VAL A 205 -5.90 9.53 -10.74
C VAL A 205 -7.08 8.61 -11.04
N GLN A 206 -7.09 7.48 -10.35
CA GLN A 206 -8.19 6.54 -10.31
C GLN A 206 -8.62 6.34 -8.85
N PHE A 207 -9.92 6.44 -8.58
CA PHE A 207 -10.44 6.23 -7.23
C PHE A 207 -11.67 5.34 -7.26
N PHE A 208 -11.49 4.12 -6.77
CA PHE A 208 -12.52 3.11 -6.70
C PHE A 208 -13.12 3.04 -5.30
N LEU A 209 -14.44 3.15 -5.20
CA LEU A 209 -15.23 2.75 -4.05
C LEU A 209 -15.97 1.47 -4.42
N ASP A 210 -15.76 0.38 -3.69
CA ASP A 210 -16.51 -0.87 -3.92
C ASP A 210 -16.46 -1.34 -5.38
N MET A 211 -15.25 -1.26 -5.98
CA MET A 211 -14.96 -1.55 -7.39
C MET A 211 -15.58 -0.60 -8.42
N LYS A 212 -16.26 0.47 -8.01
CA LYS A 212 -16.79 1.51 -8.90
C LYS A 212 -15.91 2.76 -8.89
N ASP A 213 -15.57 3.28 -10.07
CA ASP A 213 -14.72 4.47 -10.21
C ASP A 213 -15.49 5.77 -9.87
N CYS A 214 -15.26 6.32 -8.68
CA CYS A 214 -15.90 7.54 -8.19
C CYS A 214 -15.52 8.81 -8.96
N LEU A 215 -14.52 8.78 -9.84
CA LEU A 215 -14.13 9.95 -10.66
C LEU A 215 -14.83 9.97 -12.03
N VAL A 216 -15.49 8.88 -12.42
CA VAL A 216 -16.15 8.75 -13.73
C VAL A 216 -17.61 8.28 -13.60
N ASP A 217 -17.89 7.34 -12.70
CA ASP A 217 -19.24 6.81 -12.46
C ASP A 217 -20.09 7.81 -11.68
N GLU A 218 -21.17 8.32 -12.29
CA GLU A 218 -22.00 9.37 -11.68
C GLU A 218 -22.72 8.90 -10.41
N GLU A 219 -23.12 7.63 -10.32
CA GLU A 219 -23.81 7.07 -9.17
C GLU A 219 -22.83 6.91 -8.00
N ALA A 220 -21.66 6.33 -8.24
CA ALA A 220 -20.61 6.16 -7.24
C ALA A 220 -20.06 7.52 -6.78
N ARG A 221 -19.91 8.47 -7.71
CA ARG A 221 -19.54 9.86 -7.42
C ARG A 221 -20.57 10.52 -6.52
N ALA A 222 -21.86 10.47 -6.88
CA ALA A 222 -22.93 11.08 -6.08
C ALA A 222 -23.05 10.43 -4.69
N SER A 223 -22.82 9.11 -4.61
CA SER A 223 -22.82 8.38 -3.34
C SER A 223 -21.65 8.78 -2.43
N PHE A 224 -20.46 8.97 -2.99
CA PHE A 224 -19.25 9.26 -2.20
C PHE A 224 -19.05 10.76 -1.91
N PHE A 225 -19.21 11.64 -2.90
CA PHE A 225 -18.98 13.09 -2.79
C PHE A 225 -20.26 13.90 -2.58
N GLY A 226 -21.44 13.28 -2.73
CA GLY A 226 -22.73 13.95 -2.66
C GLY A 226 -23.22 14.41 -4.03
N SER A 227 -24.50 14.77 -4.11
CA SER A 227 -25.10 15.34 -5.31
C SER A 227 -24.67 16.81 -5.46
N SER A 228 -24.23 17.18 -6.66
CA SER A 228 -23.99 18.57 -7.06
C SER A 228 -25.30 19.32 -7.26
#